data_AF-A0A7K4AC73-F1
#
_entry.id   AF-A0A7K4AC73-F1
#
_cell.length_a   1.000
_cell.length_b   1.000
_cell.length_c   1.000
_cell.angle_alpha   90.00
_cell.angle_beta   90.00
_cell.angle_gamma   90.00
#
_symmetry.space_group_name_H-M   'P 1'
#
loop_
_entity.id
_entity.type
_entity.pdbx_description
1 polymer ?
#
loop_
_entity_poly.entity_id
_entity_poly.type
_entity_poly.pdbx_seq_one_letter_code
_entity_poly.pdbx_strand_id
1 'polypeptide(L)'
;MSLLITVASVSMPAISQVCKFAEKSKEAGDFVYKIHYLGKDNLNSNDLENDIKNADLLLIDLMGLPKSVSSKITEWAKACKGQRLSLGGMAPSLSRLGGYDEVLFNINKTDEEELYLIRECWKRAEYRDIAYIFTSVLKNYLDQEYLPDVACSIPR
;
A
#
# COMPACT_ATOMS: atom_id res chain seq x y z
N MET A 1 -2.26 -12.60 15.51
CA MET A 1 -2.18 -13.01 14.09
C MET A 1 -1.28 -11.99 13.42
N SER A 2 -0.30 -12.44 12.65
CA SER A 2 0.62 -11.54 11.96
C SER A 2 -0.09 -10.89 10.77
N LEU A 3 0.06 -9.58 10.59
CA LEU A 3 -0.51 -8.88 9.43
C LEU A 3 0.41 -9.02 8.23
N LEU A 4 -0.12 -9.49 7.10
CA LEU A 4 0.59 -9.61 5.84
C LEU A 4 0.53 -8.28 5.07
N ILE A 5 1.68 -7.64 4.94
CA ILE A 5 1.85 -6.38 4.22
C ILE A 5 2.60 -6.66 2.93
N THR A 6 1.93 -6.48 1.79
CA THR A 6 2.50 -6.70 0.46
C THR A 6 2.67 -5.38 -0.27
N VAL A 7 3.88 -5.12 -0.77
CA VAL A 7 4.21 -3.94 -1.54
C VAL A 7 4.78 -4.37 -2.87
N ALA A 8 4.15 -3.98 -3.98
CA ALA A 8 4.62 -4.28 -5.32
C ALA A 8 4.74 -2.99 -6.13
N SER A 9 5.97 -2.54 -6.41
CA SER A 9 6.20 -1.24 -7.05
C SER A 9 7.35 -1.25 -8.05
N VAL A 10 7.22 -0.43 -9.09
CA VAL A 10 8.31 -0.06 -10.01
C VAL A 10 9.26 1.01 -9.46
N SER A 11 8.90 1.69 -8.37
CA SER A 11 9.65 2.80 -7.79
C SER A 11 10.71 2.29 -6.82
N MET A 12 11.96 2.21 -7.29
CA MET A 12 13.08 1.83 -6.43
C MET A 12 13.28 2.77 -5.22
N PRO A 13 13.11 4.11 -5.34
CA PRO A 13 13.14 5.00 -4.18
C PRO A 13 12.09 4.63 -3.13
N ALA A 14 10.85 4.39 -3.54
CA ALA A 14 9.79 4.00 -2.61
C ALA A 14 10.09 2.64 -1.96
N ILE A 15 10.47 1.63 -2.74
CA ILE A 15 10.85 0.30 -2.25
C ILE A 15 11.99 0.39 -1.23
N SER A 16 13.01 1.21 -1.47
CA SER A 16 14.13 1.41 -0.53
C SER A 16 13.65 1.95 0.83
N GLN A 17 12.76 2.95 0.82
CA GLN A 17 12.19 3.49 2.06
C GLN A 17 11.21 2.52 2.75
N VAL A 18 10.46 1.72 1.97
CA VAL A 18 9.61 0.64 2.49
C VAL A 18 10.45 -0.41 3.21
N CYS A 19 11.56 -0.87 2.62
CA CYS A 19 12.49 -1.80 3.28
C CYS A 19 13.01 -1.23 4.60
N LYS A 20 13.42 0.05 4.60
CA LYS A 20 13.88 0.74 5.81
C LYS A 20 12.80 0.86 6.89
N PHE A 21 11.54 1.10 6.50
CA PHE A 21 10.41 1.11 7.42
C PHE A 21 10.13 -0.28 7.98
N ALA A 22 10.11 -1.31 7.12
CA ALA A 22 9.91 -2.70 7.51
C ALA A 22 10.96 -3.15 8.53
N GLU A 23 12.24 -2.82 8.32
CA GLU A 23 13.32 -3.12 9.28
C GLU A 23 13.11 -2.48 10.65
N LYS A 24 12.69 -1.21 10.66
CA LYS A 24 12.47 -0.45 11.90
C LYS A 24 11.19 -0.84 12.65
N SER A 25 10.20 -1.37 11.94
CA SER A 25 8.91 -1.77 12.52
C SER A 25 8.87 -3.23 12.99
N LYS A 26 9.95 -4.01 12.80
CA LYS A 26 10.04 -5.43 13.20
C LYS A 26 9.71 -5.67 14.68
N GLU A 27 10.10 -4.75 15.55
CA GLU A 27 9.89 -4.86 17.00
C GLU A 27 8.60 -4.18 17.47
N ALA A 28 7.96 -3.38 16.61
CA ALA A 28 6.75 -2.67 16.96
C ALA A 28 5.53 -3.61 16.91
N GLY A 29 5.50 -4.57 15.98
CA GLY A 29 4.34 -5.43 15.76
C GLY A 29 4.66 -6.75 15.09
N ASP A 30 3.66 -7.63 15.05
CA ASP A 30 3.71 -8.88 14.30
C ASP A 30 3.32 -8.59 12.83
N PHE A 31 4.30 -8.12 12.05
CA PHE A 31 4.12 -7.76 10.64
C PHE A 31 4.99 -8.64 9.72
N VAL A 32 4.38 -9.24 8.70
CA VAL A 32 5.11 -9.93 7.61
C VAL A 32 5.13 -9.03 6.39
N TYR A 33 6.32 -8.56 6.01
CA TYR A 33 6.50 -7.76 4.80
C TYR A 33 6.90 -8.62 3.59
N LYS A 34 6.16 -8.47 2.49
CA LYS A 34 6.43 -9.03 1.16
C LYS A 34 6.66 -7.90 0.18
N ILE A 35 7.93 -7.55 -0.05
CA ILE A 35 8.32 -6.37 -0.83
C ILE A 35 8.86 -6.82 -2.18
N HIS A 36 8.16 -6.43 -3.24
CA HIS A 36 8.41 -6.84 -4.62
C HIS A 36 8.75 -5.62 -5.48
N TYR A 37 9.97 -5.61 -6.03
CA TYR A 37 10.34 -4.63 -7.05
C TYR A 37 9.95 -5.14 -8.45
N LEU A 38 9.14 -4.37 -9.17
CA LEU A 38 8.55 -4.77 -10.45
C LEU A 38 9.38 -4.36 -11.68
N GLY A 39 10.54 -3.72 -11.51
CA GLY A 39 11.34 -3.19 -12.61
C GLY A 39 12.38 -4.15 -13.21
N LYS A 40 12.36 -5.46 -12.88
CA LYS A 40 13.23 -6.47 -13.50
C LYS A 40 12.42 -7.60 -14.12
N ASP A 41 12.92 -8.15 -15.22
CA ASP A 41 12.25 -9.16 -16.07
C ASP A 41 11.93 -10.51 -15.38
N ASN A 42 12.41 -10.74 -14.14
CA ASN A 42 12.14 -11.96 -13.38
C ASN A 42 11.17 -11.69 -12.23
N LEU A 43 9.87 -11.64 -12.56
CA LEU A 43 8.80 -11.79 -11.57
C LEU A 43 8.52 -13.28 -11.40
N ASN A 44 8.83 -13.86 -10.24
CA ASN A 44 8.33 -15.19 -9.89
C ASN A 44 6.82 -15.06 -9.66
N SER A 45 6.02 -15.40 -10.67
CA SER A 45 4.60 -15.04 -10.73
C SER A 45 3.77 -15.68 -9.62
N ASN A 46 4.11 -16.90 -9.20
CA ASN A 46 3.30 -17.66 -8.25
C ASN A 46 3.41 -17.11 -6.82
N ASP A 47 4.61 -16.70 -6.39
CA ASP A 47 4.80 -16.10 -5.06
C ASP A 47 4.17 -14.72 -5.00
N LEU A 48 4.37 -13.91 -6.05
CA LEU A 48 3.79 -12.57 -6.15
C LEU A 48 2.25 -12.60 -6.15
N GLU A 49 1.65 -13.52 -6.89
CA GLU A 49 0.19 -13.69 -6.92
C GLU A 49 -0.36 -14.01 -5.52
N ASN A 50 0.25 -14.97 -4.83
CA ASN A 50 -0.17 -15.37 -3.49
C ASN A 50 0.01 -14.24 -2.47
N ASP A 51 1.15 -13.54 -2.51
CA ASP A 51 1.42 -12.41 -1.62
C ASP A 51 0.42 -11.27 -1.85
N ILE A 52 0.03 -11.00 -3.10
CA ILE A 52 -0.95 -9.95 -3.43
C ILE A 52 -2.36 -10.35 -2.95
N LYS A 53 -2.82 -11.57 -3.28
CA LYS A 53 -4.19 -11.99 -2.99
C LYS A 53 -4.48 -12.11 -1.50
N ASN A 54 -3.48 -12.48 -0.71
CA ASN A 54 -3.66 -12.76 0.72
C ASN A 54 -3.27 -11.59 1.63
N ALA A 55 -2.82 -10.45 1.07
CA ALA A 55 -2.40 -9.30 1.86
C ALA A 55 -3.56 -8.72 2.69
N ASP A 56 -3.25 -8.38 3.94
CA ASP A 56 -4.09 -7.53 4.80
C ASP A 56 -3.94 -6.06 4.42
N LEU A 57 -2.74 -5.68 3.97
CA LEU A 57 -2.43 -4.39 3.36
C LEU A 57 -1.66 -4.60 2.05
N LEU A 58 -2.26 -4.18 0.94
CA LEU A 58 -1.66 -4.20 -0.39
C LEU A 58 -1.34 -2.78 -0.87
N LEU A 59 -0.08 -2.51 -1.19
CA LEU A 59 0.34 -1.33 -1.95
C LEU A 59 0.82 -1.77 -3.33
N ILE A 60 0.23 -1.21 -4.38
CA ILE A 60 0.69 -1.42 -5.77
C ILE A 60 1.02 -0.09 -6.43
N ASP A 61 2.11 -0.08 -7.19
CA ASP A 61 2.49 1.03 -8.07
C ASP A 61 2.99 0.45 -9.38
N LEU A 62 2.11 0.51 -10.39
CA LEU A 62 2.25 -0.21 -11.65
C LEU A 62 2.65 0.71 -12.81
N MET A 63 2.87 2.00 -12.53
CA MET A 63 3.12 2.99 -13.58
C MET A 63 4.39 2.63 -14.37
N GLY A 64 4.26 2.52 -15.69
CA GLY A 64 5.37 2.16 -16.57
C GLY A 64 5.57 0.66 -16.79
N LEU A 65 4.77 -0.21 -16.17
CA LEU A 65 4.79 -1.64 -16.50
C LEU A 65 4.11 -1.94 -17.84
N PRO A 66 4.58 -2.98 -18.56
CA PRO A 66 3.86 -3.49 -19.72
C PRO A 66 2.41 -3.86 -19.37
N LYS A 67 1.49 -3.56 -20.29
CA LYS A 67 0.04 -3.80 -20.09
C LYS A 67 -0.28 -5.24 -19.71
N SER A 68 0.44 -6.22 -20.28
CA SER A 68 0.27 -7.65 -19.97
C SER A 68 0.57 -7.98 -18.51
N VAL A 69 1.57 -7.31 -17.91
CA VAL A 69 1.97 -7.49 -16.52
C VAL A 69 1.03 -6.73 -15.59
N SER A 70 0.78 -5.45 -15.86
CA SER A 70 -0.10 -4.62 -15.02
C SER A 70 -1.54 -5.12 -14.99
N SER A 71 -2.04 -5.71 -16.08
CA SER A 71 -3.38 -6.33 -16.11
C SER A 71 -3.47 -7.56 -15.20
N LYS A 72 -2.44 -8.42 -15.18
CA LYS A 72 -2.39 -9.59 -14.29
C LYS A 72 -2.36 -9.18 -12.82
N ILE A 73 -1.47 -8.23 -12.48
CA ILE A 73 -1.37 -7.72 -11.10
C ILE A 73 -2.69 -7.06 -10.67
N THR A 74 -3.35 -6.33 -11.57
CA THR A 74 -4.67 -5.75 -11.33
C THR A 74 -5.72 -6.83 -11.02
N GLU A 75 -5.71 -7.94 -11.76
CA GLU A 75 -6.62 -9.07 -11.50
C GLU A 75 -6.39 -9.69 -10.12
N TRP A 76 -5.12 -9.92 -9.75
CA TRP A 76 -4.77 -10.43 -8.42
C TRP A 76 -5.16 -9.46 -7.31
N ALA A 77 -4.92 -8.16 -7.50
CA ALA A 77 -5.28 -7.11 -6.55
C ALA A 77 -6.80 -7.02 -6.33
N LYS A 78 -7.63 -7.28 -7.36
CA LYS A 78 -9.10 -7.33 -7.18
C LYS A 78 -9.54 -8.46 -6.25
N ALA A 79 -8.82 -9.58 -6.25
CA ALA A 79 -9.09 -10.72 -5.37
C ALA A 79 -8.59 -10.51 -3.93
N CYS A 80 -7.68 -9.55 -3.69
CA CYS A 80 -7.23 -9.18 -2.35
C CYS A 80 -8.39 -8.63 -1.51
N LYS A 81 -8.60 -9.22 -0.33
CA LYS A 81 -9.68 -8.84 0.59
C LYS A 81 -9.27 -7.82 1.66
N GLY A 82 -7.98 -7.51 1.82
CA GLY A 82 -7.47 -6.50 2.75
C GLY A 82 -7.61 -5.06 2.25
N GLN A 83 -6.98 -4.12 2.95
CA GLN A 83 -6.87 -2.73 2.52
C GLN A 83 -5.99 -2.66 1.26
N ARG A 84 -6.37 -1.86 0.27
CA ARG A 84 -5.68 -1.77 -1.02
C ARG A 84 -5.38 -0.33 -1.36
N LEU A 85 -4.14 -0.08 -1.76
CA LEU A 85 -3.66 1.24 -2.18
C LEU A 85 -3.04 1.11 -3.56
N SER A 86 -3.76 1.56 -4.58
CA SER A 86 -3.22 1.72 -5.93
C SER A 86 -2.62 3.11 -6.06
N LEU A 87 -1.29 3.14 -6.10
CA LEU A 87 -0.44 4.31 -6.09
C LEU A 87 0.23 4.49 -7.46
N GLY A 88 0.80 5.66 -7.73
CA GLY A 88 1.42 5.96 -9.03
C GLY A 88 0.42 6.26 -10.18
N GLY A 89 -0.87 6.42 -9.89
CA GLY A 89 -1.86 6.91 -10.86
C GLY A 89 -2.43 5.85 -11.82
N MET A 90 -1.92 4.61 -11.79
CA MET A 90 -2.55 3.49 -12.49
C MET A 90 -3.58 2.79 -11.62
N ALA A 91 -4.69 2.37 -12.25
CA ALA A 91 -5.80 1.63 -11.62
C ALA A 91 -6.31 2.23 -10.29
N PRO A 92 -6.56 3.56 -10.19
CA PRO A 92 -6.94 4.21 -8.93
C PRO A 92 -8.23 3.65 -8.32
N SER A 93 -9.11 3.06 -9.13
CA SER A 93 -10.34 2.39 -8.70
C SER A 93 -10.11 1.08 -7.94
N LEU A 94 -8.88 0.56 -7.90
CA LEU A 94 -8.51 -0.59 -7.07
C LEU A 94 -8.28 -0.20 -5.61
N SER A 95 -7.96 1.07 -5.36
CA SER A 95 -7.81 1.58 -4.00
C SER A 95 -9.10 1.34 -3.23
N ARG A 96 -8.95 0.76 -2.05
CA ARG A 96 -9.99 0.59 -1.05
C ARG A 96 -9.32 0.81 0.29
N LEU A 97 -9.60 1.95 0.87
CA LEU A 97 -9.17 2.33 2.21
C LEU A 97 -10.45 2.58 3.02
N GLY A 98 -10.54 1.97 4.20
CA GLY A 98 -11.70 2.15 5.07
C GLY A 98 -12.99 1.53 4.57
N GLY A 99 -14.10 2.13 4.98
CA GLY A 99 -15.45 1.59 4.88
C GLY A 99 -16.30 2.28 3.81
N TYR A 100 -17.33 1.57 3.36
CA TYR A 100 -18.36 2.17 2.52
C TYR A 100 -19.30 3.02 3.39
N ASP A 101 -19.50 4.27 3.02
CA ASP A 101 -20.54 5.12 3.60
C ASP A 101 -21.86 4.83 2.86
N GLU A 102 -22.74 4.08 3.52
CA GLU A 102 -24.06 3.71 3.00
C GLU A 102 -24.96 4.92 2.74
N VAL A 103 -24.75 6.04 3.44
CA VAL A 103 -25.58 7.25 3.31
C VAL A 103 -25.20 8.03 2.05
N LEU A 104 -23.89 8.10 1.76
CA LEU A 104 -23.36 8.79 0.57
C LEU A 104 -23.26 7.88 -0.65
N PHE A 105 -23.54 6.58 -0.49
CA PHE A 105 -23.26 5.54 -1.47
C PHE A 105 -21.82 5.58 -2.02
N ASN A 106 -20.87 6.05 -1.22
CA ASN A 106 -19.49 6.30 -1.62
C ASN A 106 -18.53 6.02 -0.45
N ILE A 107 -17.22 6.10 -0.68
CA ILE A 107 -16.22 6.19 0.39
C ILE A 107 -16.44 7.50 1.18
N ASN A 108 -16.21 7.48 2.49
CA ASN A 108 -16.38 8.68 3.29
C ASN A 108 -15.32 9.74 2.91
N LYS A 109 -15.64 11.02 3.13
CA LYS A 109 -14.75 12.13 2.73
C LYS A 109 -13.38 12.08 3.42
N THR A 110 -13.30 11.59 4.65
CA THR A 110 -12.05 11.48 5.40
C THR A 110 -11.11 10.44 4.78
N ASP A 111 -11.64 9.30 4.36
CA ASP A 111 -10.87 8.24 3.70
C ASP A 111 -10.43 8.68 2.29
N GLU A 112 -11.24 9.48 1.57
CA GLU A 112 -10.85 10.10 0.31
C GLU A 112 -9.69 11.08 0.47
N GLU A 113 -9.76 11.97 1.47
CA GLU A 113 -8.69 12.92 1.82
C GLU A 113 -7.42 12.18 2.23
N GLU A 114 -7.54 11.14 3.05
CA GLU A 114 -6.40 10.30 3.46
C GLU A 114 -5.77 9.59 2.27
N LEU A 115 -6.57 9.05 1.35
CA LEU A 115 -6.07 8.41 0.13
C LEU A 115 -5.34 9.41 -0.78
N TYR A 116 -5.80 10.66 -0.85
CA TYR A 116 -5.11 11.73 -1.56
C TYR A 116 -3.73 12.01 -0.93
N LEU A 117 -3.67 12.20 0.38
CA LEU A 117 -2.40 12.44 1.10
C LEU A 117 -1.42 11.28 0.92
N ILE A 118 -1.89 10.04 1.03
CA ILE A 118 -1.10 8.83 0.80
C ILE A 118 -0.49 8.84 -0.62
N ARG A 119 -1.27 9.20 -1.64
CA ARG A 119 -0.80 9.26 -3.03
C ARG A 119 0.29 10.31 -3.22
N GLU A 120 0.13 11.49 -2.63
CA GLU A 120 1.14 12.54 -2.72
C GLU A 120 2.42 12.21 -1.93
N CYS A 121 2.29 11.61 -0.74
CA CYS A 121 3.42 11.09 0.03
C CYS A 121 4.18 10.01 -0.75
N TRP A 122 3.47 9.11 -1.43
CA TRP A 122 4.09 8.05 -2.24
C TRP A 122 4.94 8.62 -3.38
N LYS A 123 4.46 9.67 -4.06
CA LYS A 123 5.19 10.34 -5.16
C LYS A 123 6.54 10.91 -4.70
N ARG A 124 6.61 11.43 -3.48
CA ARG A 124 7.84 12.00 -2.90
C ARG A 124 8.82 10.93 -2.45
N ALA A 125 8.31 9.79 -1.97
CA ALA A 125 9.09 8.62 -1.58
C ALA A 125 10.19 8.93 -0.55
N GLU A 126 9.97 9.89 0.36
CA GLU A 126 10.84 10.13 1.50
C GLU A 126 10.52 9.16 2.64
N TYR A 127 11.48 8.91 3.53
CA TYR A 127 11.26 8.01 4.67
C TYR A 127 10.05 8.43 5.52
N ARG A 128 9.91 9.74 5.79
CA ARG A 128 8.82 10.27 6.60
C ARG A 128 7.46 10.08 5.94
N ASP A 129 7.41 10.17 4.61
CA ASP A 129 6.20 9.96 3.84
C ASP A 129 5.77 8.49 3.87
N ILE A 130 6.72 7.57 3.67
CA ILE A 130 6.45 6.13 3.80
C ILE A 130 6.04 5.78 5.23
N ALA A 131 6.72 6.33 6.24
CA ALA A 131 6.35 6.11 7.63
C ALA A 131 4.95 6.62 7.95
N TYR A 132 4.55 7.78 7.40
CA TYR A 132 3.18 8.27 7.53
C TYR A 132 2.18 7.32 6.89
N ILE A 133 2.41 6.89 5.64
CA ILE A 133 1.50 5.99 4.93
C ILE A 133 1.26 4.71 5.73
N PHE A 134 2.33 4.00 6.12
CA PHE A 134 2.17 2.74 6.83
C PHE A 134 1.55 2.92 8.19
N THR A 135 2.04 3.89 8.99
CA THR A 135 1.51 4.06 10.34
C THR A 135 0.07 4.53 10.32
N SER A 136 -0.31 5.45 9.44
CA SER A 136 -1.71 5.88 9.31
C SER A 136 -2.62 4.72 8.94
N VAL A 137 -2.23 3.91 7.95
CA VAL A 137 -3.06 2.80 7.47
C VAL A 137 -3.16 1.70 8.52
N LEU A 138 -2.04 1.29 9.10
CA LEU A 138 -2.00 0.24 10.12
C LEU A 138 -2.80 0.65 11.37
N LYS A 139 -2.65 1.90 11.82
CA LYS A 139 -3.32 2.42 13.01
C LYS A 139 -4.82 2.59 12.80
N ASN A 140 -5.21 3.26 11.73
CA ASN A 140 -6.60 3.72 11.55
C ASN A 140 -7.49 2.69 10.84
N TYR A 141 -6.92 1.69 10.16
CA TYR A 141 -7.68 0.77 9.30
C TYR A 141 -7.36 -0.72 9.52
N LEU A 142 -6.39 -1.04 10.38
CA LEU A 142 -5.96 -2.41 10.69
C LEU A 142 -5.71 -2.61 12.20
N ASP A 143 -6.32 -1.80 13.05
CA ASP A 143 -6.35 -1.94 14.52
C ASP A 143 -4.98 -1.94 15.22
N GLN A 144 -3.96 -1.30 14.63
CA GLN A 144 -2.61 -1.19 15.22
C GLN A 144 -2.44 0.11 16.02
N GLU A 145 -3.33 0.34 16.99
CA GLU A 145 -3.44 1.61 17.76
C GLU A 145 -2.17 2.01 18.53
N TYR A 146 -1.34 1.02 18.89
CA TYR A 146 -0.10 1.21 19.65
C TYR A 146 1.01 1.90 18.82
N LEU A 147 0.86 2.01 17.50
CA LEU A 147 1.86 2.65 16.65
C LEU A 147 1.91 4.18 16.91
N PRO A 148 3.11 4.79 16.85
CA PRO A 148 3.28 6.21 17.14
C PRO A 148 2.68 7.09 16.05
N ASP A 149 2.20 8.28 16.39
CA ASP A 149 1.72 9.22 15.38
C ASP A 149 2.86 9.74 14.50
N VAL A 150 2.64 9.68 13.19
CA VAL A 150 3.56 10.24 12.19
C VAL A 150 2.82 11.34 11.46
N ALA A 151 3.27 12.60 11.60
CA ALA A 151 2.62 13.72 10.94
C ALA A 151 2.87 13.70 9.42
N CYS A 152 1.79 13.81 8.64
CA CYS A 152 1.84 14.03 7.20
C CYS A 152 2.69 15.28 6.90
N SER A 153 3.60 15.16 5.95
CA SER A 153 4.51 16.24 5.56
C SER A 153 3.85 17.24 4.59
N ILE A 154 2.62 16.96 4.16
CA ILE A 154 1.88 17.72 3.16
C ILE A 154 0.92 18.67 3.89
N PRO A 155 0.93 19.99 3.58
CA PRO A 155 -0.03 20.92 4.13
C PRO A 155 -1.45 20.56 3.65
N ARG A 156 -2.40 20.56 4.59
CA ARG A 156 -3.83 20.36 4.32
C ARG A 156 -4.46 21.59 3.70
#